data_AF-A0A2D5TSS4-F1
#
_entry.id   AF-A0A2D5TSS4-F1
#
_cell.length_a   1.000
_cell.length_b   1.000
_cell.length_c   1.000
_cell.angle_alpha   90.00
_cell.angle_beta   90.00
_cell.angle_gamma   90.00
#
_symmetry.space_group_name_H-M   'P 1'
#
loop_
_entity.id
_entity.type
_entity.pdbx_description
1 polymer ?
#
loop_
_entity_poly.entity_id
_entity_poly.type
_entity_poly.pdbx_seq_one_letter_code
_entity_poly.pdbx_strand_id
1 'polypeptide(L)'
;MEGASSRNTLHRITGGGEPQLTTSMIKKIIKFFFNRWYKIRPPEMVEYWKWSDTARARIATAPDGSFQMEIKGEKYPLAGFPRGHVLTGSLARFKHKIKNLVFNDTWALLEQNATAYGIAQHFRENVVPQVVEEINACKVDMLPPQRMVKAVREVNRAFETLEGKVAHPDNRFLVRKLKEGITFFLQEDDAYRFRLQWAARYIWYWMIGRRLLRLVGIRIKPLPFNKLAKAFDLIKAAEVVPDMKARIDLIHTVLKVMLQEPFFKNVMEAVIEEIRWRKMFLTKADKYYFRGKYFKVDHHKYDY
;
A
#
# COMPACT_ATOMS: atom_id res chain seq x y z
N MET A 1 66.41 -19.31 -38.46
CA MET A 1 66.78 -19.90 -37.15
C MET A 1 65.76 -19.38 -36.15
N GLU A 2 64.60 -20.02 -36.11
CA GLU A 2 64.23 -21.08 -35.16
C GLU A 2 63.96 -20.52 -33.75
N GLY A 3 62.71 -20.68 -33.33
CA GLY A 3 62.21 -20.24 -32.03
C GLY A 3 60.74 -20.57 -31.85
N ALA A 4 60.38 -21.85 -32.02
CA ALA A 4 59.06 -22.38 -31.74
C ALA A 4 58.75 -22.27 -30.24
N SER A 5 57.61 -21.69 -29.87
CA SER A 5 57.04 -21.80 -28.53
C SER A 5 55.61 -22.28 -28.64
N SER A 6 55.44 -23.60 -28.49
CA SER A 6 54.16 -24.27 -28.34
C SER A 6 53.59 -23.98 -26.95
N ARG A 7 52.51 -23.20 -26.88
CA ARG A 7 51.68 -23.12 -25.67
C ARG A 7 50.48 -24.05 -25.80
N ASN A 8 50.56 -25.15 -25.07
CA ASN A 8 49.49 -26.10 -24.80
C ASN A 8 48.18 -25.40 -24.45
N THR A 9 47.18 -25.56 -25.30
CA THR A 9 45.80 -25.16 -25.05
C THR A 9 45.09 -26.33 -24.37
N LEU A 10 45.09 -26.36 -23.04
CA LEU A 10 44.31 -27.31 -22.26
C LEU A 10 42.86 -26.82 -22.20
N HIS A 11 42.02 -27.34 -23.10
CA HIS A 11 40.57 -27.21 -23.02
C HIS A 11 40.06 -27.96 -21.79
N ARG A 12 39.79 -27.21 -20.71
CA ARG A 12 39.08 -27.72 -19.53
C ARG A 12 37.58 -27.73 -19.84
N ILE A 13 37.10 -28.82 -20.43
CA ILE A 13 35.67 -29.14 -20.55
C ILE A 13 35.23 -29.71 -19.20
N THR A 14 34.75 -28.88 -18.28
CA THR A 14 33.96 -29.31 -17.12
C THR A 14 33.12 -28.13 -16.63
N GLY A 15 31.98 -27.95 -17.29
CA GLY A 15 30.94 -27.02 -16.89
C GLY A 15 29.59 -27.67 -17.09
N GLY A 16 29.35 -28.78 -16.39
CA GLY A 16 28.02 -29.34 -16.23
C GLY A 16 27.18 -28.33 -15.44
N GLY A 17 26.61 -27.35 -16.16
CA GLY A 17 25.68 -26.40 -15.60
C GLY A 17 24.43 -27.17 -15.21
N GLU A 18 24.27 -27.42 -13.92
CA GLU A 18 22.96 -27.78 -13.38
C GLU A 18 21.93 -26.80 -13.96
N PRO A 19 20.80 -27.28 -14.51
CA PRO A 19 19.79 -26.40 -15.04
C PRO A 19 19.21 -25.59 -13.88
N GLN A 20 19.78 -24.39 -13.66
CA GLN A 20 19.21 -23.42 -12.76
C GLN A 20 17.85 -23.06 -13.33
N LEU A 21 16.80 -23.62 -12.73
CA LEU A 21 15.42 -23.23 -12.95
C LEU A 21 15.34 -21.73 -12.67
N THR A 22 15.51 -20.93 -13.72
CA THR A 22 15.57 -19.48 -13.58
C THR A 22 14.25 -19.02 -12.97
N THR A 23 14.28 -17.95 -12.17
CA THR A 23 13.08 -17.38 -11.53
C THR A 23 11.96 -17.08 -12.55
N SER A 24 12.33 -16.94 -13.83
CA SER A 24 11.42 -16.83 -14.98
C SER A 24 10.62 -18.12 -15.24
N MET A 25 11.26 -19.29 -15.26
CA MET A 25 10.58 -20.57 -15.47
C MET A 25 9.59 -20.90 -14.35
N ILE A 26 9.98 -20.72 -13.08
CA ILE A 26 9.09 -20.95 -11.94
C ILE A 26 7.84 -20.07 -12.03
N LYS A 27 8.00 -18.79 -12.40
CA LYS A 27 6.86 -17.89 -12.61
C LYS A 27 5.96 -18.35 -13.76
N LYS A 28 6.53 -18.80 -14.89
CA LYS A 28 5.76 -19.33 -16.02
C LYS A 28 4.95 -20.56 -15.63
N ILE A 29 5.54 -21.47 -14.86
CA ILE A 29 4.86 -22.67 -14.35
C ILE A 29 3.70 -22.28 -13.43
N ILE A 30 3.97 -21.44 -12.43
CA ILE A 30 2.92 -20.95 -11.50
C ILE A 30 1.76 -20.31 -12.28
N LYS A 31 2.09 -19.40 -13.22
CA LYS A 31 1.07 -18.77 -14.07
C LYS A 31 0.30 -19.78 -14.91
N PHE A 32 0.96 -20.75 -15.52
CA PHE A 32 0.28 -21.80 -16.30
C PHE A 32 -0.75 -22.57 -15.47
N PHE A 33 -0.36 -23.01 -14.26
CA PHE A 33 -1.27 -23.71 -13.35
C PHE A 33 -2.46 -22.85 -12.93
N PHE A 34 -2.22 -21.61 -12.51
CA PHE A 34 -3.29 -20.70 -12.11
C PHE A 34 -4.15 -20.24 -13.29
N ASN A 35 -3.59 -20.08 -14.49
CA ASN A 35 -4.35 -19.78 -15.70
C ASN A 35 -5.32 -20.92 -16.03
N ARG A 36 -4.85 -22.17 -15.96
CA ARG A 36 -5.69 -23.34 -16.18
C ARG A 36 -6.75 -23.48 -15.08
N TRP A 37 -6.37 -23.28 -13.81
CA TRP A 37 -7.31 -23.30 -12.70
C TRP A 37 -8.40 -22.24 -12.90
N TYR A 38 -8.03 -20.97 -13.11
CA TYR A 38 -8.99 -19.88 -13.22
C TYR A 38 -9.87 -19.96 -14.47
N LYS A 39 -9.42 -20.65 -15.53
CA LYS A 39 -10.30 -21.00 -16.66
C LYS A 39 -11.42 -21.96 -16.25
N ILE A 40 -11.15 -22.90 -15.34
CA ILE A 40 -12.15 -23.87 -14.84
C ILE A 40 -12.99 -23.26 -13.71
N ARG A 41 -12.37 -22.45 -12.85
CA ARG A 41 -13.01 -21.80 -11.70
C ARG A 41 -12.66 -20.31 -11.71
N PRO A 42 -13.40 -19.49 -12.46
CA PRO A 42 -13.14 -18.06 -12.54
C PRO A 42 -13.19 -17.43 -11.16
N PRO A 43 -12.33 -16.43 -10.88
CA PRO A 43 -12.35 -15.75 -9.60
C PRO A 43 -13.69 -15.05 -9.39
N GLU A 44 -14.24 -15.18 -8.19
CA GLU A 44 -15.47 -14.50 -7.80
C GLU A 44 -15.30 -12.98 -7.95
N MET A 45 -16.27 -12.32 -8.57
CA MET A 45 -16.34 -10.87 -8.79
C MET A 45 -17.70 -10.32 -8.33
N VAL A 46 -17.73 -9.02 -8.01
CA VAL A 46 -18.96 -8.29 -7.65
C VAL A 46 -20.03 -8.41 -8.72
N GLU A 47 -21.29 -8.51 -8.30
CA GLU A 47 -22.42 -8.86 -9.15
C GLU A 47 -23.60 -7.88 -9.08
N TYR A 48 -23.54 -6.84 -8.25
CA TYR A 48 -24.66 -5.94 -7.96
C TYR A 48 -25.20 -5.27 -9.23
N TRP A 49 -24.32 -4.99 -10.18
CA TRP A 49 -24.63 -4.38 -11.47
C TRP A 49 -25.42 -5.31 -12.41
N LYS A 50 -25.47 -6.62 -12.14
CA LYS A 50 -26.23 -7.59 -12.95
C LYS A 50 -27.72 -7.59 -12.63
N TRP A 51 -28.11 -7.15 -11.43
CA TRP A 51 -29.46 -7.38 -10.89
C TRP A 51 -30.31 -6.11 -10.82
N SER A 52 -29.68 -4.93 -10.80
CA SER A 52 -30.37 -3.64 -10.77
C SER A 52 -29.39 -2.48 -10.99
N ASP A 53 -29.87 -1.36 -11.55
CA ASP A 53 -29.09 -0.11 -11.65
C ASP A 53 -28.72 0.48 -10.29
N THR A 54 -29.47 0.15 -9.23
CA THR A 54 -29.23 0.64 -7.87
C THR A 54 -29.12 -0.50 -6.86
N ALA A 55 -27.97 -0.63 -6.21
CA ALA A 55 -27.79 -1.62 -5.15
C ALA A 55 -28.26 -1.08 -3.79
N ARG A 56 -29.21 -1.78 -3.14
CA ARG A 56 -29.57 -1.48 -1.75
C ARG A 56 -28.48 -1.98 -0.82
N ALA A 57 -28.05 -1.14 0.11
CA ALA A 57 -27.04 -1.49 1.10
C ALA A 57 -27.53 -1.19 2.51
N ARG A 58 -27.17 -2.04 3.48
CA ARG A 58 -27.37 -1.78 4.92
C ARG A 58 -26.05 -1.83 5.66
N ILE A 59 -25.92 -1.01 6.69
CA ILE A 59 -24.76 -1.01 7.57
C ILE A 59 -24.99 -2.04 8.66
N ALA A 60 -23.99 -2.86 8.92
CA ALA A 60 -23.98 -3.86 9.99
C ALA A 60 -22.69 -3.73 10.81
N THR A 61 -22.72 -4.26 12.03
CA THR A 61 -21.53 -4.43 12.86
C THR A 61 -20.99 -5.85 12.66
N ALA A 62 -19.73 -5.96 12.26
CA ALA A 62 -19.03 -7.24 12.16
C ALA A 62 -18.70 -7.80 13.55
N PRO A 63 -18.42 -9.11 13.69
CA PRO A 63 -18.10 -9.72 14.99
C PRO A 63 -16.90 -9.09 15.73
N ASP A 64 -15.99 -8.44 15.00
CA ASP A 64 -14.82 -7.75 15.57
C ASP A 64 -15.08 -6.27 15.92
N GLY A 65 -16.36 -5.87 15.91
CA GLY A 65 -16.85 -4.52 16.20
C GLY A 65 -16.73 -3.53 15.03
N SER A 66 -16.03 -3.88 13.95
CA SER A 66 -15.91 -3.01 12.78
C SER A 66 -17.24 -2.83 12.05
N PHE A 67 -17.38 -1.72 11.34
CA PHE A 67 -18.51 -1.57 10.41
C PHE A 67 -18.26 -2.32 9.12
N GLN A 68 -19.33 -2.92 8.61
CA GLN A 68 -19.39 -3.56 7.31
C GLN A 68 -20.68 -3.17 6.60
N MET A 69 -20.64 -3.19 5.28
CA MET A 69 -21.79 -2.90 4.44
C MET A 69 -22.26 -4.18 3.76
N GLU A 70 -23.52 -4.53 4.01
CA GLU A 70 -24.18 -5.64 3.32
C GLU A 70 -24.93 -5.09 2.12
N ILE A 71 -24.48 -5.46 0.94
CA ILE A 71 -25.07 -5.04 -0.34
C ILE A 71 -25.98 -6.16 -0.83
N LYS A 72 -27.24 -5.85 -1.09
CA LYS A 72 -28.22 -6.83 -1.57
C LYS A 72 -27.73 -7.41 -2.91
N GLY A 73 -27.67 -8.73 -3.00
CA GLY A 73 -27.19 -9.46 -4.18
C GLY A 73 -25.69 -9.74 -4.20
N GLU A 74 -24.92 -9.24 -3.23
CA GLU A 74 -23.49 -9.53 -3.11
C GLU A 74 -23.21 -10.71 -2.18
N LYS A 75 -22.16 -11.48 -2.50
CA LYS A 75 -21.81 -12.71 -1.76
C LYS A 75 -21.20 -12.45 -0.38
N TYR A 76 -20.48 -11.34 -0.23
CA TYR A 76 -19.75 -11.01 1.00
C TYR A 76 -20.10 -9.59 1.45
N PRO A 77 -20.09 -9.30 2.76
CA PRO A 77 -20.15 -7.93 3.23
C PRO A 77 -18.87 -7.17 2.83
N LEU A 78 -19.00 -5.91 2.43
CA LEU A 78 -17.88 -5.01 2.18
C LEU A 78 -17.38 -4.48 3.52
N ALA A 79 -16.09 -4.69 3.82
CA ALA A 79 -15.50 -4.14 5.03
C ALA A 79 -15.40 -2.60 4.96
N GLY A 80 -15.88 -1.94 6.01
CA GLY A 80 -15.93 -0.49 6.13
C GLY A 80 -17.33 0.07 5.98
N PHE A 81 -17.40 1.39 5.91
CA PHE A 81 -18.61 2.16 6.08
C PHE A 81 -18.97 2.87 4.75
N PRO A 82 -20.26 3.03 4.41
CA PRO A 82 -20.66 3.59 3.12
C PRO A 82 -20.22 5.04 2.95
N ARG A 83 -19.77 5.32 1.73
CA ARG A 83 -19.38 6.66 1.26
C ARG A 83 -20.54 7.68 1.24
N GLY A 84 -21.79 7.28 1.45
CA GLY A 84 -22.99 8.05 1.06
C GLY A 84 -23.13 9.44 1.68
N HIS A 85 -23.15 9.55 3.00
CA HIS A 85 -23.27 10.84 3.71
C HIS A 85 -21.91 11.56 3.83
N VAL A 86 -20.82 10.80 3.72
CA VAL A 86 -19.44 11.31 3.66
C VAL A 86 -19.17 12.05 2.34
N LEU A 87 -19.69 11.56 1.20
CA LEU A 87 -19.47 12.12 -0.14
C LEU A 87 -20.19 13.46 -0.39
N THR A 88 -21.19 13.80 0.42
CA THR A 88 -21.96 15.04 0.29
C THR A 88 -21.75 16.02 1.43
N GLY A 89 -20.95 15.66 2.45
CA GLY A 89 -20.72 16.45 3.66
C GLY A 89 -19.36 17.16 3.72
N SER A 90 -19.01 17.65 4.92
CA SER A 90 -17.70 18.23 5.28
C SER A 90 -16.53 17.33 4.88
N LEU A 91 -16.68 16.02 5.06
CA LEU A 91 -15.66 15.01 4.76
C LEU A 91 -15.27 14.89 3.28
N ALA A 92 -16.21 15.13 2.35
CA ALA A 92 -15.91 15.16 0.93
C ALA A 92 -15.01 16.34 0.58
N ARG A 93 -15.33 17.53 1.11
CA ARG A 93 -14.52 18.75 0.94
C ARG A 93 -13.13 18.53 1.49
N PHE A 94 -13.03 17.93 2.68
CA PHE A 94 -11.76 17.56 3.28
C PHE A 94 -10.93 16.64 2.38
N LYS A 95 -11.51 15.56 1.85
CA LYS A 95 -10.83 14.66 0.91
C LYS A 95 -10.29 15.39 -0.32
N HIS A 96 -11.11 16.26 -0.93
CA HIS A 96 -10.70 17.06 -2.09
C HIS A 96 -9.59 18.05 -1.74
N LYS A 97 -9.72 18.75 -0.61
CA LYS A 97 -8.75 19.75 -0.15
C LYS A 97 -7.39 19.10 0.14
N ILE A 98 -7.34 18.02 0.91
CA ILE A 98 -6.07 17.35 1.16
C ILE A 98 -5.49 16.76 -0.12
N LYS A 99 -6.32 16.21 -1.02
CA LYS A 99 -5.83 15.74 -2.32
C LYS A 99 -5.10 16.88 -3.04
N ASN A 100 -5.68 18.07 -3.08
CA ASN A 100 -5.04 19.21 -3.73
C ASN A 100 -3.77 19.65 -2.98
N LEU A 101 -3.83 19.84 -1.66
CA LEU A 101 -2.69 20.28 -0.84
C LEU A 101 -1.51 19.29 -0.90
N VAL A 102 -1.78 18.00 -0.84
CA VAL A 102 -0.72 16.98 -0.81
C VAL A 102 -0.20 16.71 -2.21
N PHE A 103 -1.06 16.64 -3.22
CA PHE A 103 -0.65 16.22 -4.56
C PHE A 103 -0.35 17.37 -5.48
N ASN A 104 -1.24 18.37 -5.58
CA ASN A 104 -1.07 19.46 -6.54
C ASN A 104 0.01 20.44 -6.06
N ASP A 105 0.01 20.83 -4.79
CA ASP A 105 1.00 21.79 -4.29
C ASP A 105 2.40 21.16 -4.27
N THR A 106 2.52 19.90 -3.83
CA THR A 106 3.79 19.17 -3.91
C THR A 106 4.24 19.01 -5.36
N TRP A 107 3.33 18.76 -6.30
CA TRP A 107 3.67 18.68 -7.72
C TRP A 107 4.18 20.01 -8.26
N ALA A 108 3.49 21.11 -7.95
CA ALA A 108 3.92 22.45 -8.35
C ALA A 108 5.32 22.79 -7.80
N LEU A 109 5.60 22.43 -6.54
CA LEU A 109 6.93 22.59 -5.95
C LEU A 109 8.00 21.73 -6.64
N LEU A 110 7.65 20.51 -7.07
CA LEU A 110 8.55 19.66 -7.84
C LEU A 110 8.86 20.26 -9.22
N GLU A 111 7.87 20.84 -9.91
CA GLU A 111 8.07 21.54 -11.18
C GLU A 111 8.98 22.79 -11.02
N GLN A 112 8.93 23.42 -9.86
CA GLN A 112 9.81 24.54 -9.49
C GLN A 112 11.22 24.10 -9.03
N ASN A 113 11.55 22.80 -9.12
CA ASN A 113 12.81 22.23 -8.64
C ASN A 113 13.08 22.47 -7.14
N ALA A 114 12.03 22.55 -6.33
CA ALA A 114 12.19 22.69 -4.89
C ALA A 114 12.97 21.48 -4.32
N THR A 115 13.84 21.75 -3.34
CA THR A 115 14.61 20.69 -2.67
C THR A 115 13.68 19.83 -1.81
N ALA A 116 14.12 18.61 -1.47
CA ALA A 116 13.35 17.75 -0.56
C ALA A 116 13.13 18.38 0.81
N TYR A 117 14.10 19.17 1.29
CA TYR A 117 13.94 19.95 2.51
C TYR A 117 12.84 21.01 2.36
N GLY A 118 12.85 21.78 1.26
CA GLY A 118 11.82 22.79 0.99
C GLY A 118 10.41 22.20 0.89
N ILE A 119 10.27 21.04 0.23
CA ILE A 119 8.98 20.33 0.15
C ILE A 119 8.55 19.81 1.53
N ALA A 120 9.46 19.23 2.31
CA ALA A 120 9.16 18.76 3.66
C ALA A 120 8.78 19.92 4.61
N GLN A 121 9.44 21.08 4.46
CA GLN A 121 9.13 22.30 5.21
C GLN A 121 7.75 22.82 4.83
N HIS A 122 7.45 22.93 3.53
CA HIS A 122 6.10 23.30 3.07
C HIS A 122 5.02 22.36 3.60
N PHE A 123 5.31 21.05 3.62
CA PHE A 123 4.38 20.06 4.18
C PHE A 123 4.12 20.31 5.67
N ARG A 124 5.16 20.59 6.45
CA ARG A 124 5.02 20.87 7.89
C ARG A 124 4.31 22.18 8.19
N GLU A 125 4.63 23.24 7.44
CA GLU A 125 4.19 24.60 7.75
C GLU A 125 2.85 24.97 7.11
N ASN A 126 2.52 24.38 5.94
CA ASN A 126 1.32 24.75 5.18
C ASN A 126 0.31 23.61 5.09
N VAL A 127 0.77 22.39 4.76
CA VAL A 127 -0.13 21.26 4.54
C VAL A 127 -0.66 20.68 5.85
N VAL A 128 0.22 20.39 6.81
CA VAL A 128 -0.18 19.80 8.09
C VAL A 128 -1.18 20.67 8.85
N PRO A 129 -0.99 22.00 9.03
CA PRO A 129 -1.95 22.81 9.76
C PRO A 129 -3.34 22.82 9.12
N GLN A 130 -3.41 22.92 7.79
CA GLN A 130 -4.68 22.87 7.06
C GLN A 130 -5.36 21.50 7.15
N VAL A 131 -4.59 20.41 7.02
CA VAL A 131 -5.10 19.05 7.25
C VAL A 131 -5.67 18.93 8.66
N VAL A 132 -4.97 19.48 9.66
CA VAL A 132 -5.40 19.43 11.06
C VAL A 132 -6.70 20.18 11.30
N GLU A 133 -6.81 21.38 10.76
CA GLU A 133 -8.02 22.20 10.85
C GLU A 133 -9.23 21.44 10.32
N GLU A 134 -9.09 20.83 9.14
CA GLU A 134 -10.17 20.07 8.51
C GLU A 134 -10.49 18.76 9.25
N ILE A 135 -9.47 18.04 9.76
CA ILE A 135 -9.67 16.88 10.63
C ILE A 135 -10.50 17.28 11.85
N ASN A 136 -10.15 18.41 12.48
CA ASN A 136 -10.87 18.89 13.66
C ASN A 136 -12.32 19.26 13.32
N ALA A 137 -12.55 19.91 12.18
CA ALA A 137 -13.88 20.25 11.69
C ALA A 137 -14.74 18.98 11.45
N CYS A 138 -14.11 17.88 11.07
CA CYS A 138 -14.79 16.62 10.75
C CYS A 138 -14.72 15.58 11.87
N LYS A 139 -14.19 15.92 13.05
CA LYS A 139 -13.86 14.95 14.10
C LYS A 139 -15.08 14.16 14.61
N VAL A 140 -16.26 14.78 14.59
CA VAL A 140 -17.53 14.14 14.99
C VAL A 140 -17.93 13.04 14.01
N ASP A 141 -17.57 13.19 12.73
CA ASP A 141 -17.90 12.26 11.67
C ASP A 141 -16.83 11.14 11.51
N MET A 142 -15.69 11.27 12.18
CA MET A 142 -14.63 10.26 12.13
C MET A 142 -15.02 9.01 12.92
N LEU A 143 -14.84 7.85 12.29
CA LEU A 143 -15.05 6.58 12.96
C LEU A 143 -14.02 6.36 14.07
N PRO A 144 -14.44 5.94 15.28
CA PRO A 144 -13.49 5.62 16.32
C PRO A 144 -12.74 4.31 15.99
N PRO A 145 -11.51 4.08 16.50
CA PRO A 145 -10.66 2.97 16.08
C PRO A 145 -11.29 1.57 16.14
N GLN A 146 -12.16 1.32 17.12
CA GLN A 146 -12.88 0.06 17.30
C GLN A 146 -13.93 -0.21 16.22
N ARG A 147 -14.38 0.82 15.48
CA ARG A 147 -15.31 0.70 14.36
C ARG A 147 -14.60 0.66 13.00
N MET A 148 -13.32 1.04 12.95
CA MET A 148 -12.51 0.97 11.74
C MET A 148 -12.32 -0.47 11.26
N VAL A 149 -12.07 -0.60 9.95
CA VAL A 149 -11.70 -1.87 9.34
C VAL A 149 -10.39 -2.38 9.96
N LYS A 150 -10.31 -3.70 10.16
CA LYS A 150 -9.18 -4.38 10.81
C LYS A 150 -7.78 -3.92 10.35
N ALA A 151 -7.59 -3.73 9.05
CA ALA A 151 -6.32 -3.24 8.50
C ALA A 151 -6.03 -1.79 8.95
N VAL A 152 -7.01 -0.90 8.86
CA VAL A 152 -6.85 0.51 9.28
C VAL A 152 -6.64 0.61 10.79
N ARG A 153 -7.36 -0.20 11.58
CA ARG A 153 -7.17 -0.31 13.03
C ARG A 153 -5.73 -0.72 13.40
N GLU A 154 -5.13 -1.63 12.62
CA GLU A 154 -3.74 -2.03 12.83
C GLU A 154 -2.75 -0.89 12.51
N VAL A 155 -3.01 -0.10 11.46
CA VAL A 155 -2.22 1.11 11.16
C VAL A 155 -2.35 2.12 12.31
N ASN A 156 -3.57 2.38 12.77
CA ASN A 156 -3.84 3.29 13.89
C ASN A 156 -3.07 2.88 15.16
N ARG A 157 -3.14 1.60 15.55
CA ARG A 157 -2.41 1.03 16.69
C ARG A 157 -0.89 1.19 16.55
N ALA A 158 -0.35 0.95 15.36
CA ALA A 158 1.08 1.06 15.13
C ALA A 158 1.58 2.51 15.33
N PHE A 159 0.83 3.48 14.80
CA PHE A 159 1.11 4.90 15.03
C PHE A 159 0.92 5.32 16.49
N GLU A 160 -0.13 4.85 17.17
CA GLU A 160 -0.36 5.14 18.59
C GLU A 160 0.79 4.63 19.48
N THR A 161 1.29 3.43 19.16
CA THR A 161 2.47 2.87 19.83
C THR A 161 3.71 3.73 19.59
N LEU A 162 3.89 4.27 18.38
CA LEU A 162 4.99 5.17 18.08
C LEU A 162 4.83 6.52 18.78
N GLU A 163 3.64 7.10 18.77
CA GLU A 163 3.32 8.36 19.43
C GLU A 163 3.72 8.34 20.91
N GLY A 164 3.42 7.24 21.62
CA GLY A 164 3.81 7.05 23.03
C GLY A 164 5.32 6.92 23.27
N LYS A 165 6.11 6.58 22.23
CA LYS A 165 7.57 6.45 22.31
C LYS A 165 8.30 7.77 21.98
N VAL A 166 7.63 8.73 21.34
CA VAL A 166 8.26 9.99 20.94
C VAL A 166 8.35 10.94 22.13
N ALA A 167 9.58 11.29 22.54
CA ALA A 167 9.82 12.18 23.68
C ALA A 167 9.49 13.65 23.36
N HIS A 168 9.93 14.15 22.20
CA HIS A 168 9.79 15.57 21.84
C HIS A 168 8.31 15.93 21.52
N PRO A 169 7.72 16.95 22.16
CA PRO A 169 6.32 17.32 21.97
C PRO A 169 5.91 17.59 20.52
N ASP A 170 6.71 18.37 19.78
CA ASP A 170 6.38 18.71 18.38
C ASP A 170 6.39 17.50 17.45
N ASN A 171 7.38 16.62 17.61
CA ASN A 171 7.46 15.37 16.87
C ASN A 171 6.28 14.44 17.22
N ARG A 172 5.88 14.40 18.50
CA ARG A 172 4.71 13.63 18.94
C ARG A 172 3.43 14.17 18.31
N PHE A 173 3.28 15.49 18.29
CA PHE A 173 2.17 16.16 17.60
C PHE A 173 2.13 15.79 16.12
N LEU A 174 3.25 15.90 15.40
CA LEU A 174 3.33 15.52 13.98
C LEU A 174 2.97 14.04 13.75
N VAL A 175 3.46 13.12 14.58
CA VAL A 175 3.12 11.69 14.51
C VAL A 175 1.62 11.47 14.72
N ARG A 176 1.01 12.16 15.69
CA ARG A 176 -0.45 12.12 15.90
C ARG A 176 -1.21 12.59 14.65
N LYS A 177 -0.73 13.65 13.99
CA LYS A 177 -1.41 14.18 12.80
C LYS A 177 -1.27 13.28 11.58
N LEU A 178 -0.10 12.68 11.38
CA LEU A 178 0.09 11.62 10.38
C LEU A 178 -0.83 10.43 10.64
N LYS A 179 -0.96 9.99 11.90
CA LYS A 179 -1.89 8.94 12.32
C LYS A 179 -3.32 9.26 11.91
N GLU A 180 -3.83 10.42 12.32
CA GLU A 180 -5.21 10.85 12.04
C GLU A 180 -5.47 10.94 10.53
N GLY A 181 -4.60 11.62 9.79
CA GLY A 181 -4.76 11.77 8.33
C GLY A 181 -4.69 10.45 7.56
N ILE A 182 -3.67 9.62 7.81
CA ILE A 182 -3.50 8.34 7.10
C ILE A 182 -4.65 7.38 7.42
N THR A 183 -5.05 7.27 8.69
CA THR A 183 -6.12 6.35 9.08
C THR A 183 -7.46 6.80 8.52
N PHE A 184 -7.73 8.11 8.51
CA PHE A 184 -8.87 8.69 7.82
C PHE A 184 -8.91 8.28 6.35
N PHE A 185 -7.84 8.56 5.60
CA PHE A 185 -7.79 8.25 4.16
C PHE A 185 -8.00 6.77 3.85
N LEU A 186 -7.38 5.88 4.63
CA LEU A 186 -7.52 4.44 4.42
C LEU A 186 -8.88 3.91 4.86
N GLN A 187 -9.54 4.55 5.83
CA GLN A 187 -10.88 4.17 6.25
C GLN A 187 -11.91 4.56 5.18
N GLU A 188 -11.80 5.78 4.65
CA GLU A 188 -12.76 6.37 3.72
C GLU A 188 -12.57 5.93 2.27
N ASP A 189 -11.33 5.70 1.84
CA ASP A 189 -11.01 5.29 0.48
C ASP A 189 -10.50 3.85 0.44
N ASP A 190 -11.46 2.94 0.27
CA ASP A 190 -11.21 1.52 0.07
C ASP A 190 -10.30 1.23 -1.13
N ALA A 191 -10.22 2.11 -2.14
CA ALA A 191 -9.30 1.93 -3.25
C ALA A 191 -7.84 2.05 -2.80
N TYR A 192 -7.50 3.08 -2.02
CA TYR A 192 -6.15 3.23 -1.46
C TYR A 192 -5.87 2.16 -0.40
N ARG A 193 -6.86 1.84 0.44
CA ARG A 193 -6.77 0.76 1.43
C ARG A 193 -6.42 -0.58 0.78
N PHE A 194 -7.16 -0.99 -0.25
CA PHE A 194 -6.93 -2.27 -0.90
C PHE A 194 -5.55 -2.36 -1.57
N ARG A 195 -5.05 -1.26 -2.16
CA ARG A 195 -3.69 -1.20 -2.72
C ARG A 195 -2.63 -1.37 -1.63
N LEU A 196 -2.79 -0.72 -0.48
CA LEU A 196 -1.91 -0.90 0.67
C LEU A 196 -1.96 -2.34 1.20
N GLN A 197 -3.16 -2.91 1.38
CA GLN A 197 -3.35 -4.29 1.83
C GLN A 197 -2.77 -5.32 0.85
N TRP A 198 -2.80 -5.02 -0.45
CA TRP A 198 -2.19 -5.85 -1.49
C TRP A 198 -0.65 -5.79 -1.40
N ALA A 199 -0.11 -4.58 -1.26
CA ALA A 199 1.33 -4.35 -1.09
C ALA A 199 1.89 -4.96 0.20
N ALA A 200 1.08 -5.01 1.26
CA ALA A 200 1.44 -5.52 2.58
C ALA A 200 2.05 -6.93 2.55
N ARG A 201 1.61 -7.79 1.62
CA ARG A 201 2.15 -9.15 1.49
C ARG A 201 3.61 -9.15 1.03
N TYR A 202 3.98 -8.25 0.13
CA TYR A 202 5.37 -8.10 -0.33
C TYR A 202 6.28 -7.55 0.75
N ILE A 203 5.78 -6.56 1.51
CA ILE A 203 6.51 -6.00 2.65
C ILE A 203 6.71 -7.09 3.72
N TRP A 204 5.68 -7.88 4.02
CA TRP A 204 5.78 -8.98 4.99
C TRP A 204 6.82 -10.05 4.61
N TYR A 205 6.85 -10.48 3.35
CA TYR A 205 7.86 -11.45 2.90
C TYR A 205 9.28 -10.93 3.07
N TRP A 206 9.49 -9.64 2.79
CA TRP A 206 10.78 -9.01 3.06
C TRP A 206 11.10 -8.98 4.55
N MET A 207 10.13 -8.63 5.40
CA MET A 207 10.30 -8.62 6.85
C MET A 207 10.69 -9.99 7.41
N ILE A 208 10.08 -11.07 6.91
CA ILE A 208 10.46 -12.44 7.28
C ILE A 208 11.89 -12.73 6.83
N GLY A 209 12.22 -12.47 5.57
CA GLY A 209 13.58 -12.70 5.06
C GLY A 209 14.62 -11.97 5.90
N ARG A 210 14.34 -10.73 6.30
CA ARG A 210 15.22 -9.96 7.19
C ARG A 210 15.33 -10.56 8.60
N ARG A 211 14.24 -11.08 9.17
CA ARG A 211 14.28 -11.76 10.47
C ARG A 211 15.10 -13.06 10.39
N LEU A 212 14.91 -13.86 9.35
CA LEU A 212 15.70 -15.07 9.12
C LEU A 212 17.18 -14.76 8.93
N LEU A 213 17.51 -13.72 8.17
CA LEU A 213 18.90 -13.32 7.96
C LEU A 213 19.55 -12.77 9.24
N ARG A 214 18.79 -12.13 10.13
CA ARG A 214 19.28 -11.76 11.46
C ARG A 214 19.62 -12.98 12.33
N LEU A 215 18.88 -14.08 12.21
CA LEU A 215 19.16 -15.32 12.97
C LEU A 215 20.51 -15.93 12.60
N VAL A 216 20.97 -15.74 11.37
CA VAL A 216 22.29 -16.20 10.90
C VAL A 216 23.38 -15.11 11.05
N GLY A 217 23.16 -14.10 11.89
CA GLY A 217 24.13 -13.05 12.18
C GLY A 217 24.28 -11.96 11.10
N ILE A 218 23.50 -12.02 10.01
CA ILE A 218 23.59 -11.04 8.93
C ILE A 218 22.77 -9.80 9.31
N ARG A 219 23.49 -8.70 9.61
CA ARG A 219 22.86 -7.39 9.87
C ARG A 219 22.39 -6.74 8.57
N ILE A 220 21.08 -6.79 8.35
CA ILE A 220 20.44 -6.09 7.22
C ILE A 220 19.90 -4.75 7.70
N LYS A 221 20.26 -3.70 6.97
CA LYS A 221 19.73 -2.33 7.12
C LYS A 221 18.19 -2.32 7.11
N PRO A 222 17.55 -1.31 7.74
CA PRO A 222 16.10 -1.10 7.64
C PRO A 222 15.62 -1.06 6.18
N LEU A 223 14.31 -1.22 5.95
CA LEU A 223 13.69 -1.39 4.63
C LEU A 223 14.26 -0.35 3.67
N PRO A 224 15.13 -0.74 2.71
CA PRO A 224 15.68 0.24 1.81
C PRO A 224 14.52 0.75 0.97
N PHE A 225 14.39 2.07 0.86
CA PHE A 225 13.29 2.73 0.14
C PHE A 225 13.08 2.16 -1.27
N ASN A 226 14.15 1.68 -1.92
CA ASN A 226 14.12 0.98 -3.20
C ASN A 226 13.18 -0.25 -3.24
N LYS A 227 12.93 -0.90 -2.09
CA LYS A 227 11.96 -2.01 -1.97
C LYS A 227 10.52 -1.50 -1.91
N LEU A 228 10.30 -0.32 -1.32
CA LEU A 228 9.02 0.36 -1.37
C LEU A 228 8.72 0.84 -2.79
N ALA A 229 9.71 1.40 -3.49
CA ALA A 229 9.62 1.74 -4.91
C ALA A 229 9.19 0.54 -5.77
N LYS A 230 9.82 -0.63 -5.55
CA LYS A 230 9.41 -1.87 -6.22
C LYS A 230 7.97 -2.28 -5.91
N ALA A 231 7.47 -2.02 -4.69
CA ALA A 231 6.07 -2.28 -4.37
C ALA A 231 5.15 -1.35 -5.17
N PHE A 232 5.51 -0.07 -5.32
CA PHE A 232 4.78 0.87 -6.18
C PHE A 232 4.75 0.44 -7.64
N ASP A 233 5.88 -0.01 -8.20
CA ASP A 233 5.95 -0.54 -9.57
C ASP A 233 5.00 -1.73 -9.77
N LEU A 234 4.92 -2.63 -8.77
CA LEU A 234 4.01 -3.77 -8.80
C LEU A 234 2.54 -3.35 -8.72
N ILE A 235 2.21 -2.36 -7.88
CA ILE A 235 0.85 -1.82 -7.79
C ILE A 235 0.48 -1.16 -9.12
N LYS A 236 1.37 -0.35 -9.70
CA LYS A 236 1.16 0.30 -11.00
C LYS A 236 0.97 -0.71 -12.13
N ALA A 237 1.75 -1.78 -12.15
CA ALA A 237 1.61 -2.84 -13.15
C ALA A 237 0.26 -3.58 -13.03
N ALA A 238 -0.24 -3.76 -11.80
CA ALA A 238 -1.53 -4.38 -11.53
C ALA A 238 -2.72 -3.43 -11.71
N GLU A 239 -2.50 -2.12 -11.77
CA GLU A 239 -3.53 -1.12 -12.03
C GLU A 239 -4.04 -1.18 -13.47
N VAL A 240 -5.36 -1.10 -13.67
CA VAL A 240 -5.96 -1.03 -15.02
C VAL A 240 -6.28 0.43 -15.39
N VAL A 241 -6.66 1.27 -14.42
CA VAL A 241 -7.10 2.64 -14.70
C VAL A 241 -5.89 3.58 -14.92
N PRO A 242 -5.77 4.25 -16.09
CA PRO A 242 -4.64 5.13 -16.38
C PRO A 242 -4.47 6.29 -15.39
N ASP A 243 -5.55 6.97 -15.01
CA ASP A 243 -5.53 8.04 -13.99
C ASP A 243 -4.97 7.54 -12.66
N MET A 244 -5.33 6.32 -12.24
CA MET A 244 -4.78 5.75 -11.02
C MET A 244 -3.29 5.42 -11.13
N LYS A 245 -2.79 5.03 -12.31
CA LYS A 245 -1.34 4.83 -12.52
C LYS A 245 -0.57 6.14 -12.31
N ALA A 246 -1.05 7.24 -12.89
CA ALA A 246 -0.44 8.55 -12.72
C ALA A 246 -0.46 8.99 -11.24
N ARG A 247 -1.57 8.75 -10.53
CA ARG A 247 -1.64 9.02 -9.09
C ARG A 247 -0.69 8.16 -8.26
N ILE A 248 -0.49 6.90 -8.63
CA ILE A 248 0.47 6.00 -7.97
C ILE A 248 1.90 6.54 -8.17
N ASP A 249 2.25 7.00 -9.37
CA ASP A 249 3.55 7.62 -9.63
C ASP A 249 3.74 8.89 -8.81
N LEU A 250 2.72 9.74 -8.72
CA LEU A 250 2.75 10.95 -7.93
C LEU A 250 2.96 10.65 -6.44
N ILE A 251 2.20 9.70 -5.88
CA ILE A 251 2.38 9.24 -4.49
C ILE A 251 3.80 8.72 -4.28
N HIS A 252 4.32 7.92 -5.21
CA HIS A 252 5.67 7.39 -5.12
C HIS A 252 6.72 8.51 -5.11
N THR A 253 6.59 9.52 -5.98
CA THR A 253 7.48 10.67 -6.04
C THR A 253 7.42 11.50 -4.75
N VAL A 254 6.23 11.86 -4.27
CA VAL A 254 6.05 12.60 -3.01
C VAL A 254 6.68 11.83 -1.84
N LEU A 255 6.41 10.54 -1.72
CA LEU A 255 6.99 9.72 -0.65
C LEU A 255 8.52 9.64 -0.76
N LYS A 256 9.07 9.51 -1.97
CA LYS A 256 10.52 9.47 -2.19
C LYS A 256 11.19 10.73 -1.67
N VAL A 257 10.58 11.88 -1.94
CA VAL A 257 11.09 13.19 -1.49
C VAL A 257 10.94 13.35 0.01
N MET A 258 9.76 13.08 0.55
CA MET A 258 9.47 13.18 1.99
C MET A 258 10.39 12.28 2.83
N LEU A 259 10.73 11.09 2.33
CA LEU A 259 11.61 10.14 3.04
C LEU A 259 13.10 10.47 2.94
N GLN A 260 13.49 11.53 2.23
CA GLN A 260 14.84 12.10 2.35
C GLN A 260 15.00 12.87 3.65
N GLU A 261 13.90 13.37 4.23
CA GLU A 261 13.92 14.07 5.49
C GLU A 261 14.02 13.07 6.67
N PRO A 262 15.00 13.20 7.58
CA PRO A 262 15.27 12.21 8.61
C PRO A 262 14.09 11.89 9.53
N PHE A 263 13.30 12.88 9.93
CA PHE A 263 12.17 12.64 10.82
C PHE A 263 11.10 11.79 10.14
N PHE A 264 10.63 12.15 8.93
CA PHE A 264 9.63 11.35 8.22
C PHE A 264 10.13 9.94 7.92
N LYS A 265 11.40 9.80 7.53
CA LYS A 265 12.03 8.49 7.34
C LYS A 265 11.97 7.64 8.60
N ASN A 266 12.41 8.17 9.74
CA ASN A 266 12.43 7.45 11.01
C ASN A 266 11.02 7.07 11.47
N VAL A 267 10.05 7.96 11.31
CA VAL A 267 8.63 7.68 11.63
C VAL A 267 8.11 6.53 10.76
N MET A 268 8.31 6.58 9.45
CA MET A 268 7.80 5.56 8.53
C MET A 268 8.48 4.20 8.74
N GLU A 269 9.80 4.17 8.95
CA GLU A 269 10.52 2.95 9.29
C GLU A 269 10.01 2.34 10.61
N ALA A 270 9.81 3.16 11.65
CA ALA A 270 9.30 2.69 12.93
C ALA A 270 7.87 2.14 12.84
N VAL A 271 6.98 2.81 12.08
CA VAL A 271 5.62 2.31 11.85
C VAL A 271 5.63 0.99 11.09
N ILE A 272 6.47 0.85 10.05
CA ILE A 272 6.58 -0.38 9.25
C ILE A 272 7.05 -1.57 10.10
N GLU A 273 7.99 -1.34 11.03
CA GLU A 273 8.44 -2.36 11.99
C GLU A 273 7.35 -2.74 13.00
N GLU A 274 6.55 -1.77 13.43
CA GLU A 274 5.51 -1.95 14.43
C GLU A 274 4.27 -2.67 13.88
N ILE A 275 3.93 -2.50 12.60
CA ILE A 275 2.73 -3.09 11.96
C ILE A 275 2.75 -4.62 12.04
N ARG A 276 1.62 -5.21 12.50
CA ARG A 276 1.36 -6.65 12.40
C ARG A 276 0.83 -7.00 11.01
N TRP A 277 1.74 -7.13 10.05
CA TRP A 277 1.44 -7.28 8.62
C TRP A 277 0.39 -8.33 8.24
N ARG A 278 0.27 -9.45 8.97
CA ARG A 278 -0.77 -10.46 8.70
C ARG A 278 -2.19 -9.91 8.83
N LYS A 279 -2.41 -8.89 9.67
CA LYS A 279 -3.71 -8.20 9.80
C LYS A 279 -3.99 -7.21 8.67
N MET A 280 -2.97 -6.85 7.89
CA MET A 280 -3.08 -5.95 6.74
C MET A 280 -3.43 -6.70 5.45
N PHE A 281 -3.47 -8.03 5.44
CA PHE A 281 -3.72 -8.76 4.20
C PHE A 281 -5.16 -8.63 3.73
N LEU A 282 -5.34 -8.63 2.41
CA LEU A 282 -6.66 -8.73 1.79
C LEU A 282 -7.36 -10.03 2.20
N THR A 283 -8.56 -9.90 2.76
CA THR A 283 -9.48 -11.01 3.01
C THR A 283 -10.11 -11.52 1.71
N LYS A 284 -10.90 -12.60 1.79
CA LYS A 284 -11.66 -13.09 0.62
C LYS A 284 -12.66 -12.04 0.12
N ALA A 285 -13.37 -11.39 1.05
CA ALA A 285 -14.29 -10.30 0.77
C ALA A 285 -13.57 -9.10 0.14
N ASP A 286 -12.41 -8.70 0.67
CA ASP A 286 -11.65 -7.58 0.10
C ASP A 286 -11.26 -7.85 -1.35
N LYS A 287 -10.77 -9.07 -1.67
CA LYS A 287 -10.40 -9.43 -3.05
C LYS A 287 -11.59 -9.41 -3.99
N TYR A 288 -12.74 -9.88 -3.51
CA TYR A 288 -13.99 -9.88 -4.28
C TYR A 288 -14.37 -8.46 -4.72
N TYR A 289 -14.41 -7.51 -3.78
CA TYR A 289 -14.70 -6.11 -4.08
C TYR A 289 -13.57 -5.40 -4.83
N PHE A 290 -12.31 -5.72 -4.54
CA PHE A 290 -11.17 -5.07 -5.17
C PHE A 290 -11.07 -5.39 -6.68
N ARG A 291 -11.50 -6.60 -7.10
CA ARG A 291 -11.61 -6.94 -8.53
C ARG A 291 -12.60 -6.04 -9.28
N GLY A 292 -13.70 -5.65 -8.62
CA GLY A 292 -14.68 -4.72 -9.19
C GLY A 292 -14.16 -3.29 -9.37
N LYS A 293 -12.99 -2.95 -8.81
CA LYS A 293 -12.38 -1.61 -8.89
C LYS A 293 -11.29 -1.48 -9.95
N TYR A 294 -11.35 -2.30 -11.01
CA TYR A 294 -10.41 -2.25 -12.13
C TYR A 294 -8.95 -2.42 -11.67
N PHE A 295 -8.70 -3.34 -10.74
CA PHE A 295 -7.36 -3.72 -10.30
C PHE A 295 -7.13 -5.23 -10.54
N LYS A 296 -5.99 -5.59 -11.11
CA LYS A 296 -5.57 -6.98 -11.34
C LYS A 296 -5.10 -7.61 -10.01
N VAL A 297 -6.02 -7.86 -9.09
CA VAL A 297 -5.75 -8.37 -7.71
C VAL A 297 -4.87 -9.64 -7.72
N ASP A 298 -5.06 -10.51 -8.70
CA ASP A 298 -4.34 -11.76 -8.86
C ASP A 298 -3.21 -11.68 -9.91
N HIS A 299 -2.70 -10.48 -10.24
CA HIS A 299 -1.67 -10.27 -11.28
C HIS A 299 -0.40 -11.11 -11.09
N HIS A 300 -0.09 -11.46 -9.84
CA HIS A 300 1.04 -12.32 -9.50
C HIS A 300 0.81 -13.81 -9.78
N LYS A 301 -0.44 -14.20 -10.08
CA LYS A 301 -0.88 -15.57 -10.33
C LYS A 301 -1.43 -15.78 -11.73
N TYR A 302 -2.00 -14.75 -12.34
CA TYR A 302 -2.77 -14.87 -13.57
C TYR A 302 -2.46 -13.71 -14.53
N ASP A 303 -2.36 -14.02 -15.81
CA ASP A 303 -2.33 -13.01 -16.86
C ASP A 303 -3.78 -12.70 -17.28
N TYR A 304 -4.24 -11.51 -16.86
CA TYR A 304 -5.55 -10.94 -17.19
C TYR A 304 -5.59 -10.38 -18.60
#